data_AF-A0A2W1FGI4-F1
#
_entry.id   AF-A0A2W1FGI4-F1
#
_cell.length_a   1.000
_cell.length_b   1.000
_cell.length_c   1.000
_cell.angle_alpha   90.00
_cell.angle_beta   90.00
_cell.angle_gamma   90.00
#
_symmetry.space_group_name_H-M   'P 1'
#
loop_
_entity.id
_entity.type
_entity.pdbx_description
1 polymer ?
#
loop_
_entity_poly.entity_id
_entity_poly.type
_entity_poly.pdbx_seq_one_letter_code
_entity_poly.pdbx_strand_id
1 'polypeptide(L)'
;MPTPSRLEIIQSKPIAGGLDPFRAFFNSTYEDVDIPETSQVLGPVGNEETQDCLVALVSALQTLPASRHLPSTRGGKNLLEDLSRLMTAVNTDEFDIDRILPLLQATLREESDDVIWNAVYDAVTESTPPPRLTSSFQQTPLSINTGSFANSTEHRKHVDDVLTEELGHLYVGIPGFFDAFFGDVPGLRPAAQAVFNKCKEEDSPLFWVESGWQGWPEGAKKRMF
;
A
#
# COMPACT_ATOMS: atom_id res chain seq x y z
N MET A 1 1.05 -38.20 15.68
CA MET A 1 1.19 -37.44 16.94
C MET A 1 0.21 -36.28 16.89
N PRO A 2 -0.61 -36.05 17.93
CA PRO A 2 -1.45 -34.85 17.99
C PRO A 2 -0.57 -33.60 18.02
N THR A 3 -0.96 -32.59 17.26
CA THR A 3 -0.30 -31.27 17.29
C THR A 3 -0.59 -30.66 18.66
N PRO A 4 0.43 -30.27 19.45
CA PRO A 4 0.20 -29.64 20.74
C PRO A 4 -0.59 -28.35 20.56
N SER A 5 -1.52 -28.09 21.45
CA SER A 5 -2.31 -26.87 21.47
C SER A 5 -1.42 -25.66 21.74
N ARG A 6 -1.86 -24.48 21.30
CA ARG A 6 -1.14 -23.22 21.50
C ARG A 6 -0.75 -22.99 22.97
N LEU A 7 -1.68 -23.28 23.87
CA LEU A 7 -1.50 -23.07 25.30
C LEU A 7 -0.46 -24.03 25.90
N GLU A 8 -0.43 -25.29 25.44
CA GLU A 8 0.62 -26.25 25.82
C GLU A 8 2.00 -25.83 25.32
N ILE A 9 2.08 -25.27 24.10
CA ILE A 9 3.35 -24.76 23.55
C ILE A 9 3.86 -23.60 24.41
N ILE A 10 3.01 -22.63 24.73
CA ILE A 10 3.36 -21.47 25.57
C ILE A 10 3.83 -21.94 26.95
N GLN A 11 3.08 -22.83 27.61
CA GLN A 11 3.47 -23.36 28.92
C GLN A 11 4.79 -24.15 28.89
N SER A 12 5.06 -24.89 27.80
CA SER A 12 6.30 -25.65 27.66
C SER A 12 7.52 -24.80 27.29
N LYS A 13 7.30 -23.56 26.82
CA LYS A 13 8.31 -22.63 26.31
C LYS A 13 7.96 -21.21 26.74
N PRO A 14 8.01 -20.91 28.04
CA PRO A 14 7.67 -19.59 28.54
C PRO A 14 8.63 -18.53 28.01
N ILE A 15 8.16 -17.28 27.92
CA ILE A 15 8.97 -16.13 27.51
C ILE A 15 10.06 -15.88 28.55
N ALA A 16 9.73 -15.99 29.84
CA ALA A 16 10.62 -15.72 30.96
C ALA A 16 11.34 -14.36 30.77
N GLY A 17 12.66 -14.30 30.98
CA GLY A 17 13.46 -13.09 30.76
C GLY A 17 13.89 -12.85 29.32
N GLY A 18 13.29 -13.55 28.33
CA GLY A 18 13.70 -13.44 26.93
C GLY A 18 13.47 -12.05 26.30
N LEU A 19 12.60 -11.23 26.89
CA LEU A 19 12.34 -9.85 26.46
C LEU A 19 13.05 -8.79 27.32
N ASP A 20 13.79 -9.19 28.36
CA ASP A 20 14.52 -8.27 29.23
C ASP A 20 15.57 -7.43 28.49
N PRO A 21 16.35 -7.98 27.53
CA PRO A 21 17.28 -7.18 26.75
C PRO A 21 16.58 -6.06 25.98
N PHE A 22 15.38 -6.33 25.45
CA PHE A 22 14.58 -5.32 24.75
C PHE A 22 14.05 -4.25 25.72
N ARG A 23 13.55 -4.65 26.89
CA ARG A 23 13.07 -3.70 27.93
C ARG A 23 14.19 -2.77 28.38
N ALA A 24 15.39 -3.31 28.63
CA ALA A 24 16.55 -2.53 28.99
C ALA A 24 16.96 -1.54 27.89
N PHE A 25 16.93 -1.98 26.62
CA PHE A 25 17.15 -1.11 25.47
C PHE A 25 16.11 0.02 25.42
N PHE A 26 14.81 -0.31 25.51
CA PHE A 26 13.73 0.68 25.47
C PHE A 26 13.88 1.74 26.56
N ASN A 27 14.08 1.30 27.81
CA ASN A 27 14.23 2.21 28.95
C ASN A 27 15.48 3.10 28.86
N SER A 28 16.55 2.62 28.22
CA SER A 28 17.77 3.42 28.00
C SER A 28 17.61 4.45 26.89
N THR A 29 16.79 4.16 25.87
CA THR A 29 16.60 5.05 24.72
C THR A 29 15.54 6.12 25.00
N TYR A 30 14.54 5.82 25.84
CA TYR A 30 13.39 6.67 26.11
C TYR A 30 13.28 7.08 27.59
N GLU A 31 14.39 7.48 28.24
CA GLU A 31 14.42 7.86 29.65
C GLU A 31 13.25 8.79 30.04
N ASP A 32 12.53 8.44 31.13
CA ASP A 32 11.50 9.24 31.83
C ASP A 32 10.07 9.25 31.25
N VAL A 33 9.64 8.19 30.56
CA VAL A 33 8.23 8.04 30.11
C VAL A 33 7.48 7.04 30.99
N ASP A 34 6.50 7.53 31.75
CA ASP A 34 5.50 6.67 32.37
C ASP A 34 4.69 5.93 31.27
N ILE A 35 4.49 4.62 31.50
CA ILE A 35 3.88 3.64 30.59
C ILE A 35 2.52 4.03 29.93
N PRO A 36 1.70 5.02 30.39
CA PRO A 36 0.46 5.36 29.71
C PRO A 36 0.58 6.09 28.36
N GLU A 37 1.73 6.67 27.98
CA GLU A 37 1.83 7.57 26.82
C GLU A 37 2.76 7.09 25.69
N THR A 38 2.92 5.77 25.49
CA THR A 38 3.75 5.22 24.40
C THR A 38 3.35 5.68 23.00
N SER A 39 2.09 6.07 22.77
CA SER A 39 1.63 6.67 21.50
C SER A 39 2.09 8.12 21.28
N GLN A 40 2.52 8.82 22.34
CA GLN A 40 3.08 10.17 22.25
C GLN A 40 4.61 10.15 22.08
N VAL A 41 5.27 9.04 22.49
CA VAL A 41 6.73 8.84 22.41
C VAL A 41 7.16 8.38 21.03
N LEU A 42 6.40 7.47 20.42
CA LEU A 42 6.60 7.09 19.03
C LEU A 42 6.06 8.23 18.17
N GLY A 43 6.97 9.13 17.75
CA GLY A 43 6.63 10.26 16.89
C GLY A 43 6.01 9.82 15.56
N PRO A 44 5.59 10.78 14.70
CA PRO A 44 5.09 10.47 13.37
C PRO A 44 6.07 9.56 12.63
N VAL A 45 5.54 8.49 12.02
CA VAL A 45 6.26 7.52 11.19
C VAL A 45 7.33 8.22 10.35
N GLY A 46 8.60 7.87 10.58
CA GLY A 46 9.77 8.48 9.92
C GLY A 46 10.96 8.83 10.82
N ASN A 47 10.86 8.67 12.15
CA ASN A 47 12.03 8.81 13.05
C ASN A 47 12.80 7.48 13.13
N GLU A 48 14.11 7.51 12.84
CA GLU A 48 15.03 6.36 12.86
C GLU A 48 14.97 5.58 14.20
N GLU A 49 14.81 6.29 15.31
CA GLU A 49 14.73 5.73 16.67
C GLU A 49 13.48 4.86 16.89
N THR A 50 12.36 5.21 16.26
CA THR A 50 11.10 4.45 16.34
C THR A 50 11.24 3.16 15.54
N GLN A 51 11.83 3.23 14.35
CA GLN A 51 12.07 2.06 13.52
C GLN A 51 13.03 1.08 14.20
N ASP A 52 14.14 1.58 14.75
CA ASP A 52 15.10 0.78 15.51
C ASP A 52 14.45 0.07 16.70
N CYS A 53 13.54 0.74 17.41
CA CYS A 53 12.78 0.16 18.50
C CYS A 53 11.89 -1.00 18.02
N LEU A 54 11.15 -0.82 16.93
CA LEU A 54 10.29 -1.87 16.38
C LEU A 54 11.10 -3.06 15.87
N VAL A 55 12.23 -2.81 15.22
CA VAL A 55 13.17 -3.85 14.76
C VAL A 55 13.75 -4.63 15.94
N ALA A 56 14.13 -3.95 17.02
CA ALA A 56 14.63 -4.58 18.24
C ALA A 56 13.58 -5.49 18.89
N LEU A 57 12.33 -5.02 18.97
CA LEU A 57 11.20 -5.80 19.51
C LEU A 57 10.95 -7.08 18.70
N VAL A 58 10.81 -6.94 17.38
CA VAL A 58 10.55 -8.10 16.50
C VAL A 58 11.74 -9.08 16.55
N SER A 59 12.97 -8.57 16.60
CA SER A 59 14.17 -9.42 16.73
C SER A 59 14.15 -10.22 18.02
N ALA A 60 13.84 -9.60 19.16
CA ALA A 60 13.73 -10.28 20.44
C ALA A 60 12.69 -11.41 20.39
N LEU A 61 11.50 -11.14 19.82
CA LEU A 61 10.43 -12.14 19.65
C LEU A 61 10.86 -13.31 18.76
N GLN A 62 11.66 -13.09 17.70
CA GLN A 62 12.17 -14.16 16.85
C GLN A 62 13.17 -15.08 17.57
N THR A 63 13.88 -14.58 18.58
CA THR A 63 14.81 -15.42 19.36
C THR A 63 14.09 -16.41 20.27
N LEU A 64 12.86 -16.09 20.70
CA LEU A 64 12.09 -16.91 21.63
C LEU A 64 11.84 -18.32 21.08
N PRO A 65 12.06 -19.38 21.90
CA PRO A 65 11.85 -20.75 21.45
C PRO A 65 10.42 -21.02 20.97
N ALA A 66 9.42 -20.44 21.63
CA ALA A 66 8.01 -20.62 21.28
C ALA A 66 7.68 -20.19 19.84
N SER A 67 8.34 -19.16 19.30
CA SER A 67 8.12 -18.65 17.93
C SER A 67 8.28 -19.72 16.84
N ARG A 68 9.17 -20.70 17.06
CA ARG A 68 9.42 -21.80 16.10
C ARG A 68 8.36 -22.90 16.14
N HIS A 69 7.59 -22.97 17.22
CA HIS A 69 6.62 -24.03 17.49
C HIS A 69 5.18 -23.55 17.44
N LEU A 70 4.95 -22.26 17.69
CA LEU A 70 3.65 -21.64 17.59
C LEU A 70 3.15 -21.67 16.12
N PRO A 71 1.88 -22.04 15.89
CA PRO A 71 1.32 -22.14 14.54
C PRO A 71 1.27 -20.78 13.87
N SER A 72 1.38 -20.75 12.54
CA SER A 72 1.16 -19.54 11.75
C SER A 72 -0.34 -19.23 11.65
N THR A 73 -0.72 -17.95 11.68
CA THR A 73 -2.09 -17.51 11.33
C THR A 73 -2.27 -17.24 9.85
N ARG A 74 -1.19 -17.21 9.05
CA ARG A 74 -1.19 -16.84 7.63
C ARG A 74 -0.89 -18.01 6.69
N GLY A 75 -1.01 -19.23 7.20
CA GLY A 75 -0.74 -20.46 6.44
C GLY A 75 0.75 -20.75 6.21
N GLY A 76 1.65 -20.04 6.89
CA GLY A 76 3.07 -20.32 6.92
C GLY A 76 3.42 -21.52 7.81
N LYS A 77 4.71 -21.83 7.91
CA LYS A 77 5.24 -22.96 8.69
C LYS A 77 5.01 -22.78 10.20
N ASN A 78 5.22 -21.58 10.72
CA ASN A 78 5.12 -21.22 12.14
C ASN A 78 5.11 -19.70 12.33
N LEU A 79 4.92 -19.25 13.56
CA LEU A 79 4.88 -17.85 13.94
C LEU A 79 6.21 -17.11 13.64
N LEU A 80 7.35 -17.80 13.65
CA LEU A 80 8.64 -17.21 13.27
C LEU A 80 8.63 -16.71 11.82
N GLU A 81 7.98 -17.43 10.89
CA GLU A 81 7.82 -16.99 9.51
C GLU A 81 6.95 -15.73 9.43
N ASP A 82 5.86 -15.69 10.20
CA ASP A 82 4.99 -14.50 10.29
C ASP A 82 5.73 -13.28 10.88
N LEU A 83 6.57 -13.49 11.90
CA LEU A 83 7.44 -12.46 12.47
C LEU A 83 8.51 -11.98 11.47
N SER A 84 8.97 -12.84 10.57
CA SER A 84 9.94 -12.48 9.53
C SER A 84 9.31 -11.56 8.48
N ARG A 85 8.03 -11.80 8.16
CA ARG A 85 7.22 -10.92 7.30
C ARG A 85 6.91 -9.59 8.01
N LEU A 86 6.62 -9.62 9.30
CA LEU A 86 6.44 -8.41 10.10
C LEU A 86 7.72 -7.56 10.11
N MET A 87 8.89 -8.17 10.28
CA MET A 87 10.19 -7.48 10.20
C MET A 87 10.38 -6.77 8.85
N THR A 88 9.99 -7.40 7.74
CA THR A 88 10.07 -6.78 6.42
C THR A 88 9.10 -5.59 6.32
N ALA A 89 7.90 -5.70 6.88
CA ALA A 89 6.91 -4.62 6.87
C ALA A 89 7.33 -3.42 7.73
N VAL A 90 7.94 -3.64 8.90
CA VAL A 90 8.46 -2.57 9.77
C VAL A 90 9.56 -1.75 9.08
N ASN A 91 10.28 -2.35 8.14
CA ASN A 91 11.30 -1.66 7.34
C ASN A 91 10.71 -0.83 6.18
N THR A 92 9.38 -0.74 6.04
CA THR A 92 8.72 0.08 5.01
C THR A 92 8.20 1.38 5.60
N ASP A 93 8.29 2.47 4.83
CA ASP A 93 7.84 3.81 5.25
C ASP A 93 6.31 3.90 5.49
N GLU A 94 5.53 2.91 5.02
CA GLU A 94 4.07 2.85 5.14
C GLU A 94 3.60 1.96 6.31
N PHE A 95 4.49 1.61 7.24
CA PHE A 95 4.12 0.72 8.34
C PHE A 95 3.17 1.39 9.34
N ASP A 96 2.03 0.74 9.60
CA ASP A 96 1.08 1.17 10.61
C ASP A 96 1.56 0.82 12.04
N ILE A 97 2.11 1.81 12.73
CA ILE A 97 2.63 1.68 14.11
C ILE A 97 1.53 1.30 15.11
N ASP A 98 0.29 1.76 14.88
CA ASP A 98 -0.82 1.51 15.81
C ASP A 98 -1.08 0.01 15.98
N ARG A 99 -0.68 -0.80 15.00
CA ARG A 99 -0.76 -2.26 15.04
C ARG A 99 0.27 -2.92 15.95
N ILE A 100 1.46 -2.35 16.14
CA ILE A 100 2.47 -2.89 17.07
C ILE A 100 2.32 -2.28 18.47
N LEU A 101 1.63 -1.15 18.61
CA LEU A 101 1.47 -0.46 19.88
C LEU A 101 0.92 -1.36 21.02
N PRO A 102 -0.13 -2.20 20.82
CA PRO A 102 -0.60 -3.11 21.86
C PRO A 102 0.46 -4.14 22.29
N LEU A 103 1.25 -4.64 21.33
CA LEU A 103 2.34 -5.59 21.59
C LEU A 103 3.48 -4.94 22.37
N LEU A 104 3.84 -3.70 22.00
CA LEU A 104 4.83 -2.92 22.72
C LEU A 104 4.38 -2.68 24.17
N GLN A 105 3.14 -2.24 24.37
CA GLN A 105 2.58 -2.00 25.71
C GLN A 105 2.55 -3.28 26.56
N ALA A 106 2.10 -4.40 26.00
CA ALA A 106 2.08 -5.68 26.71
C ALA A 106 3.49 -6.14 27.12
N THR A 107 4.48 -5.90 26.26
CA THR A 107 5.89 -6.24 26.54
C THR A 107 6.47 -5.41 27.68
N LEU A 108 6.21 -4.10 27.66
CA LEU A 108 6.71 -3.14 28.67
C LEU A 108 6.02 -3.29 30.04
N ARG A 109 4.74 -3.68 30.06
CA ARG A 109 3.97 -3.94 31.28
C ARG A 109 4.25 -5.29 31.92
N GLU A 110 5.12 -6.10 31.31
CA GLU A 110 5.41 -7.46 31.77
C GLU A 110 4.14 -8.31 31.90
N GLU A 111 3.22 -8.17 30.94
CA GLU A 111 2.00 -8.97 30.88
C GLU A 111 2.33 -10.46 30.74
N SER A 112 1.33 -11.31 30.99
CA SER A 112 1.51 -12.77 30.89
C SER A 112 1.85 -13.22 29.46
N ASP A 113 2.56 -14.34 29.35
CA ASP A 113 2.97 -14.91 28.07
C ASP A 113 1.81 -15.07 27.08
N ASP A 114 0.61 -15.45 27.56
CA ASP A 114 -0.57 -15.57 26.72
C ASP A 114 -1.03 -14.24 26.14
N VAL A 115 -0.99 -13.15 26.92
CA VAL A 115 -1.34 -11.80 26.49
C VAL A 115 -0.34 -11.31 25.45
N ILE A 116 0.96 -11.48 25.72
CA ILE A 116 2.02 -11.10 24.78
C ILE A 116 1.88 -11.88 23.47
N TRP A 117 1.70 -13.20 23.51
CA TRP A 117 1.53 -13.99 22.30
C TRP A 117 0.26 -13.65 21.54
N ASN A 118 -0.85 -13.36 22.21
CA ASN A 118 -2.07 -12.87 21.54
C ASN A 118 -1.82 -11.55 20.82
N ALA A 119 -1.15 -10.59 21.48
CA ALA A 119 -0.78 -9.32 20.84
C ALA A 119 0.17 -9.54 19.64
N VAL A 120 1.08 -10.53 19.70
CA VAL A 120 1.88 -10.92 18.53
C VAL A 120 0.99 -11.44 17.41
N TYR A 121 0.00 -12.30 17.71
CA TYR A 121 -0.93 -12.81 16.71
C TYR A 121 -1.72 -11.68 16.04
N ASP A 122 -2.24 -10.73 16.82
CA ASP A 122 -2.94 -9.55 16.28
C ASP A 122 -1.98 -8.73 15.40
N ALA A 123 -0.78 -8.47 15.91
CA ALA A 123 0.26 -7.75 15.20
C ALA A 123 0.76 -8.47 13.94
N VAL A 124 0.57 -9.78 13.73
CA VAL A 124 0.92 -10.45 12.46
C VAL A 124 -0.27 -10.70 11.54
N THR A 125 -1.50 -10.73 12.07
CA THR A 125 -2.70 -11.17 11.34
C THR A 125 -3.19 -10.14 10.32
N GLU A 126 -2.89 -8.85 10.50
CA GLU A 126 -3.38 -7.79 9.63
C GLU A 126 -2.34 -7.35 8.58
N SER A 127 -2.13 -8.19 7.57
CA SER A 127 -1.57 -7.76 6.27
C SER A 127 -2.60 -7.88 5.17
N THR A 128 -3.88 -7.75 5.51
CA THR A 128 -4.86 -7.46 4.48
C THR A 128 -4.83 -5.95 4.30
N PRO A 129 -4.48 -5.43 3.10
CA PRO A 129 -5.12 -4.21 2.65
C PRO A 129 -6.64 -4.41 2.84
N PRO A 130 -7.42 -3.34 3.11
CA PRO A 130 -8.88 -3.45 3.15
C PRO A 130 -9.34 -4.27 1.94
N PRO A 131 -10.35 -5.16 2.10
CA PRO A 131 -10.66 -6.18 1.12
C PRO A 131 -10.75 -5.56 -0.26
N ARG A 132 -9.68 -5.69 -1.04
CA ARG A 132 -9.77 -5.56 -2.48
C ARG A 132 -10.59 -6.77 -2.84
N LEU A 133 -11.83 -6.52 -3.26
CA LEU A 133 -12.74 -7.50 -3.83
C LEU A 133 -11.91 -8.55 -4.55
N THR A 134 -11.97 -9.78 -4.06
CA THR A 134 -11.25 -10.90 -4.64
C THR A 134 -11.65 -11.01 -6.10
N SER A 135 -10.81 -10.50 -7.00
CA SER A 135 -10.81 -10.89 -8.40
C SER A 135 -10.35 -12.35 -8.44
N SER A 136 -11.30 -13.26 -8.24
CA SER A 136 -11.12 -14.66 -8.58
C SER A 136 -11.16 -14.79 -10.09
N PHE A 137 -10.01 -14.63 -10.75
CA PHE A 137 -9.80 -15.16 -12.09
C PHE A 137 -8.35 -15.60 -12.24
N GLN A 138 -8.08 -16.87 -11.90
CA GLN A 138 -7.02 -17.63 -12.57
C GLN A 138 -7.47 -18.01 -13.98
N GLN A 139 -7.79 -17.00 -14.78
CA GLN A 139 -7.51 -17.08 -16.20
C GLN A 139 -6.22 -16.29 -16.40
N THR A 140 -5.39 -16.71 -17.35
CA THR A 140 -4.32 -15.90 -17.92
C THR A 140 -4.75 -14.44 -17.87
N PRO A 141 -3.99 -13.49 -17.28
CA PRO A 141 -4.36 -12.09 -17.31
C PRO A 141 -4.59 -11.76 -18.77
N LEU A 142 -5.85 -11.66 -19.16
CA LEU A 142 -6.20 -11.12 -20.45
C LEU A 142 -5.96 -9.64 -20.18
N SER A 143 -4.72 -9.20 -20.40
CA SER A 143 -4.45 -7.79 -20.56
C SER A 143 -5.34 -7.40 -21.73
N ILE A 144 -6.50 -6.81 -21.42
CA ILE A 144 -7.32 -6.17 -22.42
C ILE A 144 -6.56 -4.89 -22.74
N ASN A 145 -5.44 -5.05 -23.44
CA ASN A 145 -4.76 -3.91 -24.01
C ASN A 145 -5.73 -3.27 -24.99
N THR A 146 -5.57 -1.97 -25.24
CA THR A 146 -6.46 -1.23 -26.14
C THR A 146 -6.51 -1.82 -27.56
N GLY A 147 -5.53 -2.66 -27.95
CA GLY A 147 -5.49 -3.43 -29.20
C GLY A 147 -6.33 -4.72 -29.22
N SER A 148 -6.84 -5.20 -28.08
CA SER A 148 -7.80 -6.32 -27.99
C SER A 148 -9.25 -5.90 -28.27
N PHE A 149 -9.55 -4.60 -28.27
CA PHE A 149 -10.87 -4.12 -28.69
C PHE A 149 -11.00 -4.27 -30.20
N ALA A 150 -11.68 -5.33 -30.63
CA ALA A 150 -12.28 -5.34 -31.95
C ALA A 150 -13.16 -4.07 -32.08
N ASN A 151 -13.11 -3.40 -33.23
CA ASN A 151 -13.78 -2.12 -33.55
C ASN A 151 -15.33 -2.22 -33.53
N SER A 152 -15.94 -2.93 -32.57
CA SER A 152 -17.37 -3.02 -32.38
C SER A 152 -17.87 -1.88 -31.49
N THR A 153 -19.03 -1.34 -31.85
CA THR A 153 -19.66 -0.21 -31.16
C THR A 153 -20.13 -0.57 -29.74
N GLU A 154 -20.29 -1.86 -29.45
CA GLU A 154 -20.77 -2.43 -28.19
C GLU A 154 -19.80 -2.21 -27.02
N HIS A 155 -18.50 -2.11 -27.30
CA HIS A 155 -17.47 -2.04 -26.28
C HIS A 155 -17.04 -0.62 -25.89
N ARG A 156 -17.50 0.42 -26.59
CA ARG A 156 -17.12 1.82 -26.29
C ARG A 156 -17.41 2.26 -24.86
N LYS A 157 -18.48 1.73 -24.26
CA LYS A 157 -18.88 2.07 -22.89
C LYS A 157 -17.87 1.64 -21.82
N HIS A 158 -16.96 0.71 -22.13
CA HIS A 158 -15.95 0.22 -21.20
C HIS A 158 -14.53 0.71 -21.56
N VAL A 159 -14.38 1.51 -22.61
CA VAL A 159 -13.06 2.00 -23.04
C VAL A 159 -12.52 2.99 -22.02
N ASP A 160 -13.37 3.87 -21.48
CA ASP A 160 -12.95 4.86 -20.48
C ASP A 160 -12.48 4.20 -19.18
N ASP A 161 -13.18 3.14 -18.73
CA ASP A 161 -12.78 2.37 -17.55
C ASP A 161 -11.42 1.68 -17.76
N VAL A 162 -11.22 1.04 -18.92
CA VAL A 162 -9.95 0.38 -19.26
C VAL A 162 -8.81 1.39 -19.41
N LEU A 163 -9.06 2.54 -20.04
CA LEU A 163 -8.06 3.61 -20.15
C LEU A 163 -7.68 4.18 -18.79
N THR A 164 -8.65 4.28 -17.87
CA THR A 164 -8.41 4.73 -16.49
C THR A 164 -7.56 3.72 -15.72
N GLU A 165 -7.79 2.42 -15.92
CA GLU A 165 -6.99 1.34 -15.32
C GLU A 165 -5.55 1.31 -15.87
N GLU A 166 -5.36 1.48 -17.18
CA GLU A 166 -4.05 1.42 -17.85
C GLU A 166 -3.19 2.69 -17.64
N LEU A 167 -3.81 3.88 -17.68
CA LEU A 167 -3.10 5.16 -17.58
C LEU A 167 -2.99 5.68 -16.14
N GLY A 168 -3.69 5.05 -15.19
CA GLY A 168 -3.74 5.48 -13.80
C GLY A 168 -4.46 6.83 -13.62
N HIS A 169 -3.96 7.66 -12.69
CA HIS A 169 -4.59 8.95 -12.38
C HIS A 169 -4.42 9.97 -13.52
N LEU A 170 -5.49 10.21 -14.27
CA LEU A 170 -5.55 11.24 -15.32
C LEU A 170 -5.96 12.60 -14.71
N TYR A 171 -5.04 13.55 -14.72
CA TYR A 171 -5.32 14.94 -14.29
C TYR A 171 -5.68 15.80 -15.50
N VAL A 172 -6.89 16.34 -15.53
CA VAL A 172 -7.35 17.28 -16.56
C VAL A 172 -7.08 18.72 -16.10
N GLY A 173 -6.62 19.57 -17.01
CA GLY A 173 -6.51 21.01 -16.74
C GLY A 173 -5.35 21.41 -15.83
N ILE A 174 -4.24 20.67 -15.87
CA ILE A 174 -3.03 20.98 -15.10
C ILE A 174 -2.54 22.40 -15.44
N PRO A 175 -2.50 23.34 -14.47
CA PRO A 175 -2.02 24.70 -14.71
C PRO A 175 -0.59 24.70 -15.24
N GLY A 176 -0.33 25.48 -16.30
CA GLY A 176 1.01 25.63 -16.87
C GLY A 176 1.52 24.44 -17.71
N PHE A 177 0.73 23.38 -17.91
CA PHE A 177 1.13 22.20 -18.69
C PHE A 177 1.63 22.57 -20.10
N PHE A 178 0.88 23.42 -20.81
CA PHE A 178 1.27 23.82 -22.16
C PHE A 178 2.61 24.56 -22.16
N ASP A 179 2.85 25.43 -21.19
CA ASP A 179 4.10 26.19 -21.10
C ASP A 179 5.27 25.27 -20.76
N ALA A 180 5.09 24.31 -19.84
CA ALA A 180 6.12 23.39 -19.40
C ALA A 180 6.60 22.43 -20.51
N PHE A 181 5.69 21.93 -21.36
CA PHE A 181 6.03 20.93 -22.38
C PHE A 181 6.20 21.51 -23.78
N PHE A 182 5.54 22.63 -24.08
CA PHE A 182 5.44 23.18 -25.43
C PHE A 182 5.86 24.66 -25.51
N GLY A 183 6.24 25.29 -24.39
CA GLY A 183 6.61 26.71 -24.34
C GLY A 183 7.83 27.06 -25.20
N ASP A 184 8.79 26.14 -25.30
CA ASP A 184 10.02 26.32 -26.07
C ASP A 184 9.87 26.05 -27.57
N VAL A 185 8.69 25.58 -28.03
CA VAL A 185 8.47 25.27 -29.46
C VAL A 185 8.06 26.54 -30.21
N PRO A 186 8.93 27.11 -31.06
CA PRO A 186 8.65 28.38 -31.72
C PRO A 186 7.45 28.26 -32.66
N GLY A 187 6.50 29.19 -32.56
CA GLY A 187 5.34 29.26 -33.45
C GLY A 187 4.23 28.22 -33.18
N LEU A 188 4.40 27.31 -32.22
CA LEU A 188 3.39 26.30 -31.91
C LEU A 188 2.11 26.91 -31.34
N ARG A 189 2.22 27.85 -30.39
CA ARG A 189 1.05 28.53 -29.83
C ARG A 189 0.20 29.25 -30.89
N PRO A 190 0.75 30.12 -31.76
CA PRO A 190 -0.05 30.77 -32.79
C PRO A 190 -0.60 29.78 -33.82
N ALA A 191 0.13 28.72 -34.17
CA ALA A 191 -0.37 27.68 -35.07
C ALA A 191 -1.54 26.89 -34.46
N ALA A 192 -1.42 26.47 -33.20
CA ALA A 192 -2.48 25.78 -32.48
C ALA A 192 -3.73 26.66 -32.33
N GLN A 193 -3.55 27.96 -32.04
CA GLN A 193 -4.66 28.92 -31.97
C GLN A 193 -5.36 29.07 -33.32
N ALA A 194 -4.61 29.16 -34.43
CA ALA A 194 -5.18 29.28 -35.77
C ALA A 194 -6.01 28.04 -36.14
N VAL A 195 -5.51 26.84 -35.84
CA VAL A 195 -6.24 25.59 -36.06
C VAL A 195 -7.50 25.54 -35.19
N PHE A 196 -7.39 25.88 -33.90
CA PHE A 196 -8.53 25.86 -32.99
C PHE A 196 -9.62 26.86 -33.38
N ASN A 197 -9.24 28.05 -33.85
CA ASN A 197 -10.19 29.04 -34.36
C ASN A 197 -10.91 28.52 -35.60
N LYS A 198 -10.18 27.87 -36.52
CA LYS A 198 -10.78 27.25 -37.70
C LYS A 198 -11.81 26.17 -37.35
N CYS A 199 -11.59 25.43 -36.26
CA CYS A 199 -12.55 24.44 -35.75
C CYS A 199 -13.83 25.05 -35.16
N LYS A 200 -13.88 26.37 -34.93
CA LYS A 200 -15.04 27.10 -34.41
C LYS A 200 -15.79 27.90 -35.49
N GLU A 201 -15.36 27.85 -36.74
CA GLU A 201 -15.99 28.60 -37.84
C GLU A 201 -17.44 28.13 -38.08
N GLU A 202 -18.37 29.08 -38.17
CA GLU A 202 -19.82 28.85 -38.06
C GLU A 202 -20.47 28.02 -39.18
N ASP A 203 -19.87 27.95 -40.37
CA ASP A 203 -20.47 27.21 -41.49
C ASP A 203 -20.46 25.69 -41.26
N SER A 204 -19.55 25.18 -40.41
CA SER A 204 -19.46 23.77 -40.00
C SER A 204 -18.52 23.56 -38.78
N PRO A 205 -18.86 24.13 -37.61
CA PRO A 205 -17.97 24.11 -36.45
C PRO A 205 -17.82 22.69 -35.91
N LEU A 206 -16.56 22.27 -35.79
CA LEU A 206 -16.17 20.97 -35.23
C LEU A 206 -16.08 21.01 -33.71
N PHE A 207 -16.07 22.20 -33.11
CA PHE A 207 -15.98 22.38 -31.67
C PHE A 207 -16.91 23.50 -31.19
N TRP A 208 -17.77 23.18 -30.22
CA TRP A 208 -18.57 24.14 -29.47
C TRP A 208 -18.04 24.26 -28.04
N VAL A 209 -18.07 25.46 -27.48
CA VAL A 209 -17.63 25.68 -26.10
C VAL A 209 -18.50 24.92 -25.10
N GLU A 210 -19.81 24.84 -25.34
CA GLU A 210 -20.77 24.17 -24.46
C GLU A 210 -20.82 22.65 -24.67
N SER A 211 -20.71 22.19 -25.91
CA SER A 211 -20.95 20.79 -26.30
C SER A 211 -19.69 20.01 -26.65
N GLY A 212 -18.53 20.68 -26.67
CA GLY A 212 -17.25 20.08 -27.05
C GLY A 212 -17.15 19.72 -28.53
N TRP A 213 -16.32 18.72 -28.83
CA TRP A 213 -16.05 18.26 -30.19
C TRP A 213 -17.27 17.53 -30.81
N GLN A 214 -17.65 17.93 -32.03
CA GLN A 214 -18.74 17.34 -32.80
C GLN A 214 -18.25 16.43 -33.93
N GLY A 215 -16.97 16.48 -34.26
CA GLY A 215 -16.40 15.71 -35.35
C GLY A 215 -14.92 15.99 -35.57
N TRP A 216 -14.38 15.41 -36.64
CA TRP A 216 -12.98 15.57 -37.02
C TRP A 216 -12.84 16.40 -38.31
N PRO A 217 -11.73 17.13 -38.49
CA PRO A 217 -11.45 17.84 -39.73
C PRO A 217 -11.44 16.92 -40.96
N GLU A 218 -11.90 17.45 -42.09
CA GLU A 218 -11.93 16.73 -43.36
C GLU A 218 -10.51 16.30 -43.76
N GLY A 219 -10.32 15.01 -44.06
CA GLY A 219 -9.02 14.42 -44.36
C GLY A 219 -8.28 13.76 -43.18
N ALA A 220 -8.84 13.80 -41.97
CA ALA A 220 -8.35 13.02 -40.84
C ALA A 220 -8.43 11.50 -41.16
N LYS A 221 -7.28 10.85 -41.36
CA LYS A 221 -7.22 9.41 -41.65
C LYS A 221 -7.17 8.63 -40.34
N LYS A 222 -8.20 7.82 -40.07
CA LYS A 222 -8.16 6.82 -39.00
C LYS A 222 -7.13 5.75 -39.39
N ARG A 223 -5.98 5.71 -38.71
CA ARG A 223 -5.10 4.53 -38.75
C ARG A 223 -5.70 3.48 -37.84
N MET A 224 -6.04 2.33 -38.41
CA MET A 224 -6.26 1.12 -37.63
C MET A 224 -4.90 0.45 -37.45
N PHE A 225 -4.53 0.19 -36.21
CA PHE A 225 -3.41 -0.68 -35.88
C PHE A 225 -3.87 -2.14 -35.97
#